data_AF-A0A927YG25-F1
#
_entry.id   AF-A0A927YG25-F1
#
_cell.length_a   1.000
_cell.length_b   1.000
_cell.length_c   1.000
_cell.angle_alpha   90.00
_cell.angle_beta   90.00
_cell.angle_gamma   90.00
#
_symmetry.space_group_name_H-M   'P 1'
#
loop_
_entity.id
_entity.type
_entity.pdbx_description
1 polymer ?
#
loop_
_entity_poly.entity_id
_entity_poly.type
_entity_poly.pdbx_seq_one_letter_code
_entity_poly.pdbx_strand_id
1 'polypeptide(L)'
;MKNIKKLFTVTAVTLIAALTISVLPAGVNSAQAATKNIKALKFDSMIEKVVGESVLSDEEKDFLKNSFLTYQRAAQMLRRADDLLNGAKYDADFYDRVVSYGRISDRKKASNKQMKKDLTICFIKGIMIGKSNGKYSQSRKLSPKSKVLLSDANLFIKRLKNKKSRIKLTWDGQVTRKTNLPKNYKQFPYILASFPNSFYEIKFDYDNYLDGRPAASRNPKETQTGNVYKEMLSNWETWEKVIATNLKCRLNYNYKSTDFNKWARTLCETYAGSSELVMPEIKAYRRWAKAAKTKIKSSKIVVEPSGLYCSDTADYYLRCLVRFRVDAKQVVSADSNDQNELIQGVNTYIPGLKNRTWTNLVIDVPVCFLTSGEMKVSGSSFVKAGY
;
A
#
# COMPACT_ATOMS: atom_id res chain seq x y z
N MET A 1 6.14 -14.79 -68.74
CA MET A 1 6.33 -16.24 -68.92
C MET A 1 6.76 -16.88 -67.59
N LYS A 2 5.91 -17.75 -67.04
CA LYS A 2 6.12 -18.87 -66.08
C LYS A 2 7.11 -18.65 -64.91
N ASN A 3 6.60 -18.48 -63.67
CA ASN A 3 6.40 -19.52 -62.63
C ASN A 3 7.73 -20.09 -62.09
N ILE A 4 8.01 -19.98 -60.79
CA ILE A 4 7.65 -21.02 -59.80
C ILE A 4 7.33 -20.43 -58.41
N LYS A 5 6.25 -20.98 -57.85
CA LYS A 5 5.71 -20.82 -56.50
C LYS A 5 6.51 -21.61 -55.45
N LYS A 6 6.58 -21.08 -54.22
CA LYS A 6 6.42 -21.82 -52.93
C LYS A 6 6.14 -20.75 -51.86
N LEU A 7 4.88 -20.46 -51.54
CA LEU A 7 4.03 -21.14 -50.55
C LEU A 7 4.66 -21.14 -49.14
N PHE A 8 4.25 -20.18 -48.29
CA PHE A 8 4.08 -20.41 -46.86
C PHE A 8 2.88 -19.63 -46.35
N THR A 9 1.97 -20.39 -45.73
CA THR A 9 0.66 -20.00 -45.25
C THR A 9 0.74 -19.73 -43.75
N VAL A 10 0.20 -18.57 -43.34
CA VAL A 10 -0.49 -18.23 -42.07
C VAL A 10 -0.11 -18.99 -40.79
N THR A 11 0.32 -18.27 -39.72
CA THR A 11 -0.35 -18.39 -38.41
C THR A 11 -0.05 -17.26 -37.41
N ALA A 12 -1.15 -16.72 -36.86
CA ALA A 12 -1.38 -16.29 -35.47
C ALA A 12 -0.44 -15.29 -34.77
N VAL A 13 -0.99 -14.08 -34.62
CA VAL A 13 -0.72 -13.14 -33.51
C VAL A 13 -0.87 -13.88 -32.17
N THR A 14 0.25 -14.08 -31.47
CA THR A 14 0.23 -14.66 -30.12
C THR A 14 0.43 -13.57 -29.08
N LEU A 15 -0.62 -13.38 -28.26
CA LEU A 15 -0.68 -12.55 -27.08
C LEU A 15 0.36 -13.05 -26.04
N ILE A 16 1.43 -12.31 -25.79
CA ILE A 16 2.39 -12.66 -24.72
C ILE A 16 1.77 -12.30 -23.37
N ALA A 17 1.14 -13.29 -22.75
CA ALA A 17 0.85 -13.27 -21.32
C ALA A 17 2.16 -13.51 -20.55
N ALA A 18 2.64 -12.49 -19.83
CA ALA A 18 3.77 -12.62 -18.93
C ALA A 18 3.41 -13.52 -17.74
N LEU A 19 3.72 -14.82 -17.84
CA LEU A 19 3.81 -15.72 -16.71
C LEU A 19 5.14 -15.45 -16.00
N THR A 20 5.10 -14.86 -14.82
CA THR A 20 6.23 -14.90 -13.89
C THR A 20 6.29 -16.28 -13.26
N ILE A 21 7.10 -17.18 -13.82
CA ILE A 21 7.49 -18.44 -13.18
C ILE A 21 8.52 -18.08 -12.11
N SER A 22 8.16 -18.21 -10.83
CA SER A 22 9.13 -18.26 -9.76
C SER A 22 9.82 -19.62 -9.82
N VAL A 23 11.10 -19.62 -10.23
CA VAL A 23 11.97 -20.79 -10.12
C VAL A 23 12.18 -21.08 -8.62
N LEU A 24 11.62 -22.18 -8.14
CA LEU A 24 11.99 -22.77 -6.85
C LEU A 24 13.10 -23.80 -7.09
N PRO A 25 14.05 -23.98 -6.16
CA PRO A 25 15.08 -25.00 -6.29
C PRO A 25 14.46 -26.40 -6.34
N ALA A 26 15.01 -27.23 -7.22
CA ALA A 26 14.62 -28.61 -7.43
C ALA A 26 14.73 -29.42 -6.12
N GLY A 27 13.71 -30.22 -5.82
CA GLY A 27 13.73 -31.18 -4.71
C GLY A 27 12.83 -30.85 -3.53
N VAL A 28 11.55 -30.50 -3.76
CA VAL A 28 10.49 -30.75 -2.78
C VAL A 28 9.26 -31.18 -3.57
N ASN A 29 8.80 -32.41 -3.35
CA ASN A 29 7.49 -32.87 -3.83
C ASN A 29 6.43 -31.87 -3.37
N SER A 30 5.95 -31.01 -4.28
CA SER A 30 4.79 -30.17 -4.03
C SER A 30 3.58 -31.09 -3.97
N ALA A 31 3.29 -31.60 -2.77
CA ALA A 31 2.01 -32.23 -2.50
C ALA A 31 0.92 -31.27 -2.96
N GLN A 32 0.19 -31.69 -4.00
CA GLN A 32 -0.93 -30.97 -4.57
C GLN A 32 -2.02 -30.93 -3.50
N ALA A 33 -1.94 -29.93 -2.62
CA ALA A 33 -2.89 -29.76 -1.53
C ALA A 33 -4.29 -29.66 -2.12
N ALA A 34 -5.14 -30.64 -1.80
CA ALA A 34 -6.45 -30.80 -2.40
C ALA A 34 -7.25 -29.48 -2.39
N THR A 35 -7.62 -29.00 -3.56
CA THR A 35 -8.42 -27.78 -3.84
C THR A 35 -9.90 -27.93 -3.45
N LYS A 36 -10.20 -28.75 -2.44
CA LYS A 36 -11.57 -29.06 -2.05
C LYS A 36 -12.11 -28.02 -1.07
N ASN A 37 -13.31 -27.52 -1.36
CA ASN A 37 -14.07 -26.68 -0.44
C ASN A 37 -14.51 -27.51 0.78
N ILE A 38 -14.50 -26.91 1.97
CA ILE A 38 -14.90 -27.57 3.21
C ILE A 38 -16.40 -27.34 3.51
N LYS A 39 -17.06 -28.31 4.14
CA LYS A 39 -18.42 -28.18 4.68
C LYS A 39 -18.40 -27.43 6.03
N ALA A 40 -19.49 -26.74 6.35
CA ALA A 40 -19.58 -25.96 7.59
C ALA A 40 -19.46 -26.83 8.84
N LEU A 41 -20.20 -27.96 8.91
CA LEU A 41 -20.12 -28.87 10.06
C LEU A 41 -18.73 -29.48 10.26
N LYS A 42 -18.02 -29.81 9.17
CA LYS A 42 -16.64 -30.29 9.28
C LYS A 42 -15.71 -29.24 9.89
N PHE A 43 -15.93 -27.96 9.59
CA PHE A 43 -15.16 -26.86 10.17
C PHE A 43 -15.52 -26.63 11.64
N ASP A 44 -16.79 -26.79 12.01
CA ASP A 44 -17.25 -26.75 13.40
C ASP A 44 -16.56 -27.82 14.25
N SER A 45 -16.52 -29.08 13.78
CA SER A 45 -15.77 -30.15 14.47
C SER A 45 -14.26 -29.87 14.56
N MET A 46 -13.68 -29.08 13.64
CA MET A 46 -12.29 -28.64 13.75
C MET A 46 -12.11 -27.56 14.83
N ILE A 47 -13.12 -26.70 15.03
CA ILE A 47 -13.14 -25.70 16.10
C ILE A 47 -13.34 -26.37 17.45
N GLU A 48 -14.29 -27.31 17.56
CA GLU A 48 -14.59 -28.06 18.78
C GLU A 48 -13.34 -28.77 19.33
N LYS A 49 -12.50 -29.35 18.47
CA LYS A 49 -11.21 -29.92 18.86
C LYS A 49 -10.22 -28.91 19.46
N VAL A 50 -10.44 -27.62 19.25
CA VAL A 50 -9.60 -26.54 19.81
C VAL A 50 -10.23 -25.95 21.06
N VAL A 51 -11.56 -25.75 21.09
CA VAL A 51 -12.24 -25.01 22.16
C VAL A 51 -13.01 -25.89 23.14
N GLY A 52 -13.16 -27.18 22.85
CA GLY A 52 -13.85 -28.16 23.70
C GLY A 52 -15.35 -28.29 23.44
N GLU A 53 -15.94 -27.40 22.66
CA GLU A 53 -17.38 -27.39 22.37
C GLU A 53 -17.72 -26.87 20.96
N SER A 54 -18.90 -27.22 20.46
CA SER A 54 -19.47 -26.67 19.22
C SER A 54 -19.77 -25.18 19.37
N VAL A 55 -19.50 -24.40 18.31
CA VAL A 55 -19.86 -22.96 18.28
C VAL A 55 -21.15 -22.69 17.50
N LEU A 56 -21.83 -23.74 17.05
CA LEU A 56 -23.13 -23.72 16.40
C LEU A 56 -24.22 -24.26 17.34
N SER A 57 -25.41 -23.64 17.30
CA SER A 57 -26.62 -24.23 17.90
C SER A 57 -27.11 -25.42 17.07
N ASP A 58 -28.01 -26.23 17.62
CA ASP A 58 -28.54 -27.40 16.90
C ASP A 58 -29.38 -26.99 15.67
N GLU A 59 -30.11 -25.88 15.74
CA GLU A 59 -30.82 -25.31 14.57
C GLU A 59 -29.83 -24.84 13.50
N GLU A 60 -28.72 -24.23 13.91
CA GLU A 60 -27.67 -23.84 12.97
C GLU A 60 -26.99 -25.06 12.33
N LYS A 61 -26.80 -26.15 13.08
CA LYS A 61 -26.24 -27.40 12.55
C LYS A 61 -27.17 -28.02 11.51
N ASP A 62 -28.47 -28.08 11.79
CA ASP A 62 -29.46 -28.61 10.86
C ASP A 62 -29.50 -27.79 9.56
N PHE A 63 -29.60 -26.46 9.68
CA PHE A 63 -29.55 -25.54 8.54
C PHE A 63 -28.26 -25.68 7.70
N LEU A 64 -27.15 -26.05 8.34
CA LEU A 64 -25.84 -26.17 7.69
C LEU A 64 -25.44 -27.59 7.27
N LYS A 65 -26.28 -28.60 7.51
CA LYS A 65 -25.93 -30.03 7.36
C LYS A 65 -25.22 -30.37 6.05
N ASN A 66 -25.68 -29.80 4.94
CA ASN A 66 -25.10 -30.01 3.62
C ASN A 66 -24.41 -28.78 3.01
N SER A 67 -24.29 -27.69 3.78
CA SER A 67 -23.78 -26.41 3.30
C SER A 67 -22.25 -26.36 3.25
N PHE A 68 -21.72 -25.81 2.16
CA PHE A 68 -20.30 -25.43 2.12
C PHE A 68 -20.04 -24.25 3.03
N LEU A 69 -18.88 -24.24 3.69
CA LEU A 69 -18.45 -23.11 4.51
C LEU A 69 -18.17 -21.91 3.61
N THR A 70 -18.75 -20.75 3.95
CA THR A 70 -18.39 -19.47 3.33
C THR A 70 -17.47 -18.67 4.24
N TYR A 71 -16.69 -17.75 3.69
CA TYR A 71 -15.78 -16.90 4.47
C TYR A 71 -16.48 -16.10 5.57
N GLN A 72 -17.69 -15.59 5.32
CA GLN A 72 -18.44 -14.85 6.36
C GLN A 72 -18.93 -15.78 7.49
N ARG A 73 -19.37 -17.00 7.17
CA ARG A 73 -19.77 -17.98 8.19
C ARG A 73 -18.57 -18.47 8.98
N ALA A 74 -17.43 -18.67 8.32
CA ALA A 74 -16.17 -18.99 8.98
C ALA A 74 -15.77 -17.88 9.96
N ALA A 75 -15.89 -16.62 9.58
CA ALA A 75 -15.58 -15.49 10.48
C ALA A 75 -16.48 -15.46 11.72
N GLN A 76 -17.78 -15.72 11.56
CA GLN A 76 -18.69 -15.81 12.70
C GLN A 76 -18.31 -16.95 13.66
N MET A 77 -18.08 -18.15 13.12
CA MET A 77 -17.69 -19.33 13.92
C MET A 77 -16.35 -19.10 14.62
N LEU A 78 -15.36 -18.55 13.92
CA LEU A 78 -14.04 -18.22 14.47
C LEU A 78 -14.11 -17.12 15.53
N ARG A 79 -15.00 -16.12 15.37
CA ARG A 79 -15.22 -15.07 16.37
C ARG A 79 -15.79 -15.68 17.65
N ARG A 80 -16.83 -16.52 17.56
CA ARG A 80 -17.39 -17.24 18.72
C ARG A 80 -16.32 -18.12 19.40
N ALA A 81 -15.58 -18.88 18.62
CA ALA A 81 -14.50 -19.73 19.13
C ALA A 81 -13.38 -18.93 19.82
N ASP A 82 -12.98 -17.80 19.23
CA ASP A 82 -11.95 -16.95 19.83
C ASP A 82 -12.45 -16.28 21.12
N ASP A 83 -13.73 -15.95 21.21
CA ASP A 83 -14.34 -15.40 22.41
C ASP A 83 -14.34 -16.43 23.56
N LEU A 84 -14.58 -17.72 23.29
CA LEU A 84 -14.47 -18.79 24.28
C LEU A 84 -13.02 -18.96 24.78
N LEU A 85 -12.03 -18.91 23.87
CA LEU A 85 -10.63 -19.10 24.23
C LEU A 85 -9.98 -17.89 24.91
N ASN A 86 -10.40 -16.68 24.54
CA ASN A 86 -9.64 -15.46 24.79
C ASN A 86 -10.49 -14.29 25.31
N GLY A 87 -11.79 -14.52 25.55
CA GLY A 87 -12.75 -13.49 25.91
C GLY A 87 -13.23 -12.67 24.71
N ALA A 88 -14.42 -12.08 24.86
CA ALA A 88 -15.10 -11.35 23.80
C ALA A 88 -14.49 -9.97 23.45
N LYS A 89 -13.44 -9.56 24.17
CA LYS A 89 -12.83 -8.24 24.00
C LYS A 89 -12.06 -8.16 22.67
N TYR A 90 -12.19 -7.02 22.00
CA TYR A 90 -11.38 -6.62 20.86
C TYR A 90 -11.07 -5.12 20.97
N ASP A 91 -10.05 -4.67 20.25
CA ASP A 91 -9.66 -3.27 20.17
C ASP A 91 -10.64 -2.51 19.27
N ALA A 92 -11.52 -1.70 19.86
CA ALA A 92 -12.57 -0.97 19.16
C ALA A 92 -11.99 0.15 18.28
N ASP A 93 -11.00 0.89 18.78
CA ASP A 93 -10.36 1.96 18.03
C ASP A 93 -9.64 1.38 16.80
N PHE A 94 -8.97 0.23 16.96
CA PHE A 94 -8.33 -0.44 15.84
C PHE A 94 -9.34 -0.99 14.83
N TYR A 95 -10.47 -1.51 15.31
CA TYR A 95 -11.59 -1.88 14.45
C TYR A 95 -12.06 -0.69 13.61
N ASP A 96 -12.29 0.47 14.25
CA ASP A 96 -12.79 1.66 13.57
C ASP A 96 -11.78 2.20 12.56
N ARG A 97 -10.48 2.24 12.89
CA ARG A 97 -9.41 2.56 11.94
C ARG A 97 -9.42 1.62 10.72
N VAL A 98 -9.49 0.31 10.93
CA VAL A 98 -9.52 -0.67 9.83
C VAL A 98 -10.73 -0.45 8.92
N VAL A 99 -11.87 -0.05 9.48
CA VAL A 99 -13.08 0.28 8.73
C VAL A 99 -12.95 1.60 7.98
N SER A 100 -12.48 2.68 8.64
CA SER A 100 -12.36 4.02 8.06
C SER A 100 -11.38 4.05 6.89
N TYR A 101 -10.21 3.41 7.05
CA TYR A 101 -9.21 3.27 5.99
C TYR A 101 -9.58 2.25 4.91
N GLY A 102 -10.71 1.53 5.05
CA GLY A 102 -11.15 0.57 4.05
C GLY A 102 -10.18 -0.59 3.82
N ARG A 103 -9.49 -1.07 4.87
CA ARG A 103 -8.48 -2.14 4.77
C ARG A 103 -9.02 -3.47 4.26
N ILE A 104 -10.33 -3.66 4.34
CA ILE A 104 -11.05 -4.79 3.74
C ILE A 104 -11.92 -4.25 2.60
N SER A 105 -11.45 -4.39 1.36
CA SER A 105 -12.04 -3.71 0.19
C SER A 105 -13.46 -4.19 -0.15
N ASP A 106 -13.78 -5.44 0.18
CA ASP A 106 -15.08 -6.04 -0.09
C ASP A 106 -15.91 -6.33 1.17
N ARG A 107 -15.60 -5.65 2.29
CA ARG A 107 -16.36 -5.76 3.56
C ARG A 107 -17.85 -5.57 3.36
N LYS A 108 -18.24 -4.59 2.53
CA LYS A 108 -19.66 -4.26 2.27
C LYS A 108 -20.43 -5.40 1.60
N LYS A 109 -19.76 -6.39 0.98
CA LYS A 109 -20.38 -7.55 0.33
C LYS A 109 -20.86 -8.64 1.29
N ALA A 110 -20.51 -8.56 2.57
CA ALA A 110 -21.03 -9.49 3.58
C ALA A 110 -22.52 -9.24 3.85
N SER A 111 -23.27 -10.32 4.14
CA SER A 111 -24.74 -10.30 4.11
C SER A 111 -25.41 -9.29 5.05
N ASN A 112 -24.89 -9.08 6.26
CA ASN A 112 -25.52 -8.21 7.25
C ASN A 112 -24.49 -7.52 8.17
N LYS A 113 -24.96 -6.65 9.09
CA LYS A 113 -24.09 -5.89 10.01
C LYS A 113 -23.22 -6.81 10.89
N GLN A 114 -23.78 -7.91 11.38
CA GLN A 114 -23.05 -8.86 12.22
C GLN A 114 -21.93 -9.55 11.44
N MET A 115 -22.20 -10.04 10.22
CA MET A 115 -21.18 -10.66 9.36
C MET A 115 -20.05 -9.68 9.01
N LYS A 116 -20.38 -8.41 8.76
CA LYS A 116 -19.38 -7.34 8.54
C LYS A 116 -18.50 -7.15 9.78
N LYS A 117 -19.11 -7.18 10.97
CA LYS A 117 -18.41 -7.08 12.26
C LYS A 117 -17.48 -8.28 12.48
N ASP A 118 -18.00 -9.50 12.35
CA ASP A 118 -17.24 -10.74 12.58
C ASP A 118 -16.03 -10.86 11.64
N LEU A 119 -16.21 -10.54 10.35
CA LEU A 119 -15.11 -10.48 9.38
C LEU A 119 -14.03 -9.48 9.78
N THR A 120 -14.43 -8.30 10.24
CA THR A 120 -13.51 -7.24 10.63
C THR A 120 -12.78 -7.62 11.92
N ILE A 121 -13.47 -8.22 12.90
CA ILE A 121 -12.84 -8.71 14.14
C ILE A 121 -11.82 -9.81 13.84
N CYS A 122 -12.18 -10.80 13.02
CA CYS A 122 -11.25 -11.86 12.63
C CYS A 122 -10.04 -11.30 11.85
N PHE A 123 -10.23 -10.21 11.09
CA PHE A 123 -9.17 -9.50 10.40
C PHE A 123 -8.23 -8.80 11.37
N ILE A 124 -8.73 -7.95 12.27
CA ILE A 124 -7.89 -7.20 13.22
C ILE A 124 -7.17 -8.12 14.20
N LYS A 125 -7.78 -9.27 14.54
CA LYS A 125 -7.15 -10.32 15.35
C LYS A 125 -6.13 -11.13 14.54
N GLY A 126 -5.93 -10.88 13.24
CA GLY A 126 -4.94 -11.55 12.40
C GLY A 126 -5.24 -13.03 12.13
N ILE A 127 -6.50 -13.47 12.33
CA ILE A 127 -6.96 -14.84 12.07
C ILE A 127 -7.28 -14.99 10.57
N MET A 128 -8.03 -14.03 10.01
CA MET A 128 -8.48 -14.00 8.62
C MET A 128 -8.07 -12.70 7.91
N ILE A 129 -7.07 -12.76 7.03
CA ILE A 129 -6.50 -11.57 6.35
C ILE A 129 -6.83 -11.45 4.86
N GLY A 130 -7.39 -12.50 4.23
CA GLY A 130 -7.76 -12.47 2.82
C GLY A 130 -6.59 -12.38 1.85
N LYS A 131 -6.89 -12.07 0.58
CA LYS A 131 -5.91 -11.97 -0.51
C LYS A 131 -5.51 -10.51 -0.74
N SER A 132 -4.27 -10.29 -1.21
CA SER A 132 -3.83 -8.95 -1.62
C SER A 132 -4.65 -8.44 -2.81
N ASN A 133 -4.96 -7.14 -2.82
CA ASN A 133 -5.49 -6.45 -4.01
C ASN A 133 -4.37 -6.04 -5.00
N GLY A 134 -3.17 -6.61 -4.86
CA GLY A 134 -2.05 -6.41 -5.77
C GLY A 134 -0.94 -5.52 -5.21
N LYS A 135 0.06 -5.27 -6.06
CA LYS A 135 1.28 -4.54 -5.69
C LYS A 135 0.94 -3.14 -5.15
N TYR A 136 1.59 -2.79 -4.03
CA TYR A 136 1.39 -1.56 -3.28
C TYR A 136 -0.03 -1.33 -2.78
N SER A 137 -0.86 -2.38 -2.71
CA SER A 137 -2.19 -2.23 -2.13
C SER A 137 -2.13 -2.14 -0.62
N GLN A 138 -2.88 -1.19 -0.08
CA GLN A 138 -3.07 -0.95 1.34
C GLN A 138 -4.32 -1.69 1.90
N SER A 139 -5.01 -2.47 1.07
CA SER A 139 -6.20 -3.24 1.45
C SER A 139 -6.15 -4.69 0.95
N ARG A 140 -7.01 -5.52 1.54
CA ARG A 140 -7.17 -6.95 1.23
C ARG A 140 -8.62 -7.25 0.83
N LYS A 141 -8.81 -8.36 0.11
CA LYS A 141 -10.11 -8.91 -0.27
C LYS A 141 -10.38 -10.19 0.52
N LEU A 142 -11.49 -10.24 1.26
CA LEU A 142 -11.90 -11.41 2.06
C LEU A 142 -12.88 -12.33 1.33
N SER A 143 -13.54 -11.85 0.28
CA SER A 143 -14.54 -12.59 -0.50
C SER A 143 -15.63 -13.26 0.36
N PRO A 144 -16.42 -12.48 1.13
CA PRO A 144 -17.32 -13.00 2.18
C PRO A 144 -18.23 -14.17 1.79
N LYS A 145 -18.76 -14.16 0.56
CA LYS A 145 -19.70 -15.15 0.03
C LYS A 145 -19.02 -16.35 -0.65
N SER A 146 -17.70 -16.31 -0.83
CA SER A 146 -16.95 -17.41 -1.46
C SER A 146 -16.83 -18.60 -0.53
N LYS A 147 -16.78 -19.80 -1.12
CA LYS A 147 -16.54 -21.05 -0.40
C LYS A 147 -15.11 -21.08 0.13
N VAL A 148 -14.93 -21.63 1.32
CA VAL A 148 -13.63 -21.77 1.99
C VAL A 148 -12.97 -23.07 1.55
N LEU A 149 -11.68 -22.98 1.17
CA LEU A 149 -10.86 -24.15 0.88
C LEU A 149 -10.39 -24.81 2.19
N LEU A 150 -10.19 -26.13 2.17
CA LEU A 150 -9.64 -26.85 3.32
C LEU A 150 -8.29 -26.27 3.80
N SER A 151 -7.44 -25.81 2.88
CA SER A 151 -6.17 -25.14 3.19
C SER A 151 -6.35 -23.86 4.00
N ASP A 152 -7.35 -23.05 3.64
CA ASP A 152 -7.65 -21.80 4.34
C ASP A 152 -8.23 -22.09 5.73
N ALA A 153 -9.13 -23.08 5.82
CA ALA A 153 -9.68 -23.54 7.10
C ALA A 153 -8.58 -24.00 8.06
N ASN A 154 -7.62 -24.79 7.59
CA ASN A 154 -6.47 -25.22 8.40
C ASN A 154 -5.62 -24.03 8.88
N LEU A 155 -5.42 -23.01 8.04
CA LEU A 155 -4.73 -21.78 8.45
C LEU A 155 -5.51 -21.01 9.51
N PHE A 156 -6.84 -20.95 9.41
CA PHE A 156 -7.67 -20.29 10.43
C PHE A 156 -7.58 -21.00 11.77
N ILE A 157 -7.70 -22.33 11.80
CA ILE A 157 -7.57 -23.13 13.02
C ILE A 157 -6.19 -22.98 13.65
N LYS A 158 -5.12 -22.99 12.85
CA LYS A 158 -3.75 -22.75 13.34
C LYS A 158 -3.64 -21.40 14.07
N ARG A 159 -4.25 -20.34 13.51
CA ARG A 159 -4.24 -18.97 14.08
C ARG A 159 -5.18 -18.77 15.25
N LEU A 160 -6.29 -19.51 15.27
CA LEU A 160 -7.18 -19.60 16.42
C LEU A 160 -6.42 -20.21 17.61
N LYS A 161 -5.84 -21.40 17.43
CA LYS A 161 -5.09 -22.15 18.46
C LYS A 161 -3.85 -21.41 18.96
N ASN A 162 -3.10 -20.74 18.08
CA ASN A 162 -1.84 -20.10 18.46
C ASN A 162 -1.77 -18.63 18.04
N LYS A 163 -1.86 -17.73 19.03
CA LYS A 163 -1.73 -16.27 18.84
C LYS A 163 -0.43 -15.86 18.15
N LYS A 164 0.69 -16.54 18.40
CA LYS A 164 1.99 -16.23 17.74
C LYS A 164 1.96 -16.47 16.23
N SER A 165 1.03 -17.30 15.75
CA SER A 165 0.84 -17.59 14.32
C SER A 165 -0.14 -16.64 13.61
N ARG A 166 -0.85 -15.79 14.38
CA ARG A 166 -1.70 -14.73 13.83
C ARG A 166 -0.86 -13.75 13.02
N ILE A 167 -1.44 -13.25 11.95
CA ILE A 167 -0.75 -12.32 11.07
C ILE A 167 -0.69 -10.96 11.74
N LYS A 168 0.52 -10.39 11.82
CA LYS A 168 0.76 -9.07 12.38
C LYS A 168 0.26 -7.99 11.42
N LEU A 169 -0.50 -7.04 11.97
CA LEU A 169 -0.96 -5.85 11.28
C LEU A 169 -0.21 -4.63 11.81
N THR A 170 -0.13 -3.59 10.98
CA THR A 170 0.25 -2.24 11.39
C THR A 170 -0.88 -1.57 12.17
N TRP A 171 -0.61 -0.42 12.79
CA TRP A 171 -1.55 0.34 13.61
C TRP A 171 -2.85 0.75 12.88
N ASP A 172 -2.76 0.90 11.55
CA ASP A 172 -3.84 1.24 10.61
C ASP A 172 -4.45 0.02 9.90
N GLY A 173 -3.94 -1.19 10.15
CA GLY A 173 -4.54 -2.45 9.70
C GLY A 173 -3.96 -3.02 8.41
N GLN A 174 -2.80 -2.55 7.95
CA GLN A 174 -2.09 -3.15 6.83
C GLN A 174 -1.37 -4.43 7.25
N VAL A 175 -1.31 -5.40 6.34
CA VAL A 175 -0.65 -6.68 6.64
C VAL A 175 0.85 -6.59 6.47
N THR A 176 1.60 -7.04 7.47
CA THR A 176 3.06 -7.15 7.43
C THR A 176 3.51 -8.54 6.95
N ARG A 177 4.78 -8.66 6.55
CA ARG A 177 5.43 -9.94 6.23
C ARG A 177 6.73 -10.13 6.99
N LYS A 178 7.10 -11.40 7.21
CA LYS A 178 8.32 -11.82 7.90
C LYS A 178 9.27 -12.65 7.01
N THR A 179 8.91 -12.83 5.74
CA THR A 179 9.66 -13.60 4.75
C THR A 179 9.88 -12.76 3.50
N ASN A 180 10.84 -13.19 2.66
CA ASN A 180 11.26 -12.49 1.46
C ASN A 180 11.73 -11.03 1.74
N LEU A 181 12.22 -10.76 2.95
CA LEU A 181 12.47 -9.39 3.43
C LEU A 181 13.50 -8.64 2.56
N PRO A 182 13.38 -7.31 2.41
CA PRO A 182 14.41 -6.52 1.76
C PRO A 182 15.75 -6.63 2.52
N LYS A 183 16.87 -6.46 1.82
CA LYS A 183 18.22 -6.56 2.40
C LYS A 183 18.38 -5.67 3.64
N ASN A 184 17.81 -4.47 3.60
CA ASN A 184 17.87 -3.48 4.67
C ASN A 184 16.65 -3.47 5.60
N TYR A 185 15.89 -4.57 5.70
CA TYR A 185 14.66 -4.60 6.50
C TYR A 185 14.83 -4.19 7.97
N LYS A 186 16.03 -4.34 8.54
CA LYS A 186 16.34 -3.94 9.92
C LYS A 186 16.30 -2.42 10.14
N GLN A 187 16.38 -1.62 9.08
CA GLN A 187 16.25 -0.15 9.11
C GLN A 187 14.79 0.31 9.10
N PHE A 188 13.84 -0.61 8.90
CA PHE A 188 12.42 -0.31 8.88
C PHE A 188 11.71 -0.93 10.08
N PRO A 189 10.63 -0.31 10.56
CA PRO A 189 9.90 -0.84 11.69
C PRO A 189 9.04 -2.06 11.35
N TYR A 190 8.57 -2.11 10.12
CA TYR A 190 7.84 -3.24 9.55
C TYR A 190 7.95 -3.22 8.03
N ILE A 191 7.73 -4.39 7.44
CA ILE A 191 7.69 -4.58 6.00
C ILE A 191 6.29 -5.00 5.59
N LEU A 192 5.66 -4.25 4.70
CA LEU A 192 4.32 -4.52 4.21
C LEU A 192 4.29 -5.69 3.24
N ALA A 193 3.25 -6.51 3.34
CA ALA A 193 3.10 -7.71 2.54
C ALA A 193 2.86 -7.43 1.05
N SER A 194 2.22 -6.30 0.74
CA SER A 194 1.92 -5.90 -0.64
C SER A 194 3.02 -5.03 -1.28
N PHE A 195 4.06 -4.65 -0.52
CA PHE A 195 5.12 -3.77 -1.00
C PHE A 195 6.38 -4.60 -1.37
N PRO A 196 6.96 -4.38 -2.56
CA PRO A 196 8.15 -5.09 -3.00
C PRO A 196 9.37 -4.66 -2.20
N ASN A 197 10.44 -5.48 -2.25
CA ASN A 197 11.73 -5.11 -1.66
C ASN A 197 12.27 -3.79 -2.21
N SER A 198 12.05 -3.53 -3.51
CA SER A 198 12.48 -2.31 -4.19
C SER A 198 11.89 -1.00 -3.64
N PHE A 199 10.88 -1.04 -2.76
CA PHE A 199 10.40 0.15 -2.05
C PHE A 199 11.33 0.50 -0.87
N TYR A 200 11.90 -0.52 -0.24
CA TYR A 200 12.71 -0.41 0.96
C TYR A 200 14.21 -0.32 0.63
N GLU A 201 14.66 -1.02 -0.41
CA GLU A 201 16.06 -1.10 -0.86
C GLU A 201 16.49 0.14 -1.67
N ILE A 202 15.97 1.31 -1.29
CA ILE A 202 16.35 2.60 -1.85
C ILE A 202 17.11 3.35 -0.75
N LYS A 203 18.27 3.90 -1.12
CA LYS A 203 19.10 4.75 -0.27
C LYS A 203 18.29 5.88 0.36
N PHE A 204 18.68 6.28 1.55
CA PHE A 204 18.18 7.50 2.17
C PHE A 204 19.01 8.69 1.70
N ASP A 205 18.47 9.89 1.83
CA ASP A 205 19.17 11.14 1.49
C ASP A 205 20.56 11.22 2.16
N TYR A 206 20.64 10.86 3.45
CA TYR A 206 21.90 10.85 4.19
C TYR A 206 22.95 9.84 3.71
N ASP A 207 22.57 8.85 2.88
CA ASP A 207 23.52 7.90 2.31
C ASP A 207 24.32 8.50 1.13
N ASN A 208 23.97 9.72 0.69
CA ASN A 208 24.64 10.45 -0.37
C ASN A 208 25.73 11.42 0.13
N TYR A 209 25.89 11.58 1.46
CA TYR A 209 26.91 12.44 2.04
C TYR A 209 28.31 11.82 1.87
N LEU A 210 29.24 12.60 1.32
CA LEU A 210 30.61 12.15 1.03
C LEU A 210 31.39 11.78 2.30
N ASP A 211 31.18 12.53 3.38
CA ASP A 211 31.86 12.34 4.68
C ASP A 211 31.22 11.21 5.52
N GLY A 212 30.28 10.47 4.92
CA GLY A 212 29.51 9.41 5.57
C GLY A 212 28.24 9.92 6.26
N ARG A 213 27.55 8.98 6.90
CA ARG A 213 26.24 9.21 7.52
C ARG A 213 26.36 10.22 8.68
N PRO A 214 25.65 11.37 8.65
CA PRO A 214 25.63 12.32 9.76
C PRO A 214 25.18 11.68 11.07
N ALA A 215 25.80 12.05 12.19
CA ALA A 215 25.52 11.45 13.51
C ALA A 215 24.06 11.64 13.98
N ALA A 216 23.45 12.76 13.59
CA ALA A 216 22.05 13.10 13.90
C ALA A 216 21.05 12.35 13.02
N SER A 217 21.47 11.79 11.88
CA SER A 217 20.59 11.06 10.98
C SER A 217 19.97 9.82 11.65
N ARG A 218 18.73 9.50 11.29
CA ARG A 218 17.97 8.38 11.84
C ARG A 218 17.25 7.65 10.73
N ASN A 219 17.46 6.34 10.62
CA ASN A 219 16.68 5.51 9.71
C ASN A 219 15.24 5.34 10.23
N PRO A 220 14.30 4.81 9.43
CA PRO A 220 12.91 4.76 9.85
C PRO A 220 12.61 4.00 11.14
N LYS A 221 13.36 2.94 11.43
CA LYS A 221 13.21 2.21 12.70
C LYS A 221 13.68 3.05 13.89
N GLU A 222 14.78 3.77 13.75
CA GLU A 222 15.31 4.65 14.80
C GLU A 222 14.42 5.88 15.02
N THR A 223 13.82 6.43 13.97
CA THR A 223 12.90 7.57 14.06
C THR A 223 11.64 7.24 14.86
N GLN A 224 11.22 5.97 14.91
CA GLN A 224 10.01 5.56 15.64
C GLN A 224 10.02 5.86 17.13
N THR A 225 11.19 5.96 17.75
CA THR A 225 11.30 6.24 19.19
C THR A 225 11.19 7.73 19.51
N GLY A 226 11.32 8.60 18.50
CA GLY A 226 11.27 10.05 18.64
C GLY A 226 9.84 10.61 18.76
N ASN A 227 9.74 11.84 19.29
CA ASN A 227 8.46 12.55 19.46
C ASN A 227 7.77 12.81 18.13
N VAL A 228 8.52 13.15 17.09
CA VAL A 228 8.05 13.39 15.72
C VAL A 228 7.25 12.20 15.16
N TYR A 229 7.72 10.97 15.36
CA TYR A 229 6.99 9.80 14.87
C TYR A 229 5.68 9.56 15.65
N LYS A 230 5.70 9.77 16.98
CA LYS A 230 4.50 9.66 17.82
C LYS A 230 3.46 10.70 17.42
N GLU A 231 3.90 11.94 17.22
CA GLU A 231 3.05 13.04 16.77
C GLU A 231 2.48 12.80 15.38
N MET A 232 3.29 12.29 14.45
CA MET A 232 2.83 11.86 13.13
C MET A 232 1.72 10.84 13.25
N LEU A 233 1.89 9.79 14.06
CA LEU A 233 0.87 8.75 14.19
C LEU A 233 -0.43 9.28 14.81
N SER A 234 -0.33 10.14 15.82
CA SER A 234 -1.50 10.78 16.44
C SER A 234 -2.27 11.68 15.47
N ASN A 235 -1.57 12.28 14.50
CA ASN A 235 -2.14 13.20 13.51
C ASN A 235 -2.11 12.66 12.08
N TRP A 236 -2.07 11.32 11.92
CA TRP A 236 -1.74 10.70 10.63
C TRP A 236 -2.66 11.11 9.50
N GLU A 237 -3.98 11.22 9.75
CA GLU A 237 -4.94 11.60 8.71
C GLU A 237 -4.63 12.99 8.14
N THR A 238 -4.24 13.93 9.01
CA THR A 238 -3.81 15.27 8.59
C THR A 238 -2.53 15.19 7.78
N TRP A 239 -1.56 14.41 8.24
CA TRP A 239 -0.28 14.26 7.56
C TRP A 239 -0.41 13.64 6.17
N GLU A 240 -1.09 12.51 6.09
CA GLU A 240 -1.41 11.84 4.84
C GLU A 240 -2.16 12.78 3.91
N LYS A 241 -3.13 13.54 4.41
CA LYS A 241 -3.91 14.49 3.61
C LYS A 241 -3.03 15.61 3.03
N VAL A 242 -2.17 16.23 3.82
CA VAL A 242 -1.27 17.31 3.35
C VAL A 242 -0.34 16.79 2.26
N ILE A 243 0.34 15.68 2.51
CA ILE A 243 1.31 15.09 1.57
C ILE A 243 0.60 14.58 0.30
N ALA A 244 -0.52 13.86 0.44
CA ALA A 244 -1.29 13.40 -0.71
C ALA A 244 -1.86 14.56 -1.52
N THR A 245 -2.25 15.68 -0.88
CA THR A 245 -2.73 16.88 -1.57
C THR A 245 -1.61 17.53 -2.37
N ASN A 246 -0.42 17.69 -1.77
CA ASN A 246 0.76 18.22 -2.46
C ASN A 246 1.07 17.37 -3.71
N LEU A 247 1.19 16.05 -3.55
CA LEU A 247 1.46 15.12 -4.64
C LEU A 247 0.35 15.10 -5.70
N LYS A 248 -0.93 15.21 -5.29
CA LYS A 248 -2.06 15.29 -6.24
C LYS A 248 -2.03 16.56 -7.06
N CYS A 249 -1.70 17.71 -6.45
CA CYS A 249 -1.54 18.98 -7.16
C CYS A 249 -0.43 18.88 -8.21
N ARG A 250 0.73 18.31 -7.85
CA ARG A 250 1.85 18.15 -8.78
C ARG A 250 1.57 17.11 -9.88
N LEU A 251 0.90 16.00 -9.55
CA LEU A 251 0.75 14.84 -10.45
C LEU A 251 -0.62 14.71 -11.14
N ASN A 252 -1.49 15.72 -11.05
CA ASN A 252 -2.76 15.79 -11.81
C ASN A 252 -2.97 17.13 -12.52
N TYR A 253 -1.88 17.79 -12.91
CA TYR A 253 -1.94 19.08 -13.59
C TYR A 253 -2.29 18.92 -15.08
N ASN A 254 -3.13 19.79 -15.63
CA ASN A 254 -3.42 19.89 -17.04
C ASN A 254 -3.35 21.35 -17.48
N TYR A 255 -2.37 21.68 -18.34
CA TYR A 255 -2.12 23.05 -18.79
C TYR A 255 -3.35 23.77 -19.37
N LYS A 256 -4.33 23.02 -19.91
CA LYS A 256 -5.55 23.56 -20.52
C LYS A 256 -6.71 23.71 -19.54
N SER A 257 -6.88 22.78 -18.61
CA SER A 257 -8.11 22.66 -17.80
C SER A 257 -7.93 22.87 -16.30
N THR A 258 -6.70 22.94 -15.79
CA THR A 258 -6.47 23.22 -14.38
C THR A 258 -6.77 24.69 -14.09
N ASP A 259 -7.73 24.94 -13.20
CA ASP A 259 -7.94 26.27 -12.61
C ASP A 259 -6.68 26.65 -11.82
N PHE A 260 -5.97 27.66 -12.33
CA PHE A 260 -4.69 28.07 -11.76
C PHE A 260 -4.83 28.63 -10.34
N ASN A 261 -5.84 29.46 -10.08
CA ASN A 261 -5.97 30.13 -8.78
C ASN A 261 -6.30 29.12 -7.68
N LYS A 262 -7.23 28.21 -7.97
CA LYS A 262 -7.57 27.12 -7.05
C LYS A 262 -6.38 26.18 -6.83
N TRP A 263 -5.75 25.74 -7.91
CA TRP A 263 -4.61 24.82 -7.84
C TRP A 263 -3.41 25.41 -7.09
N ALA A 264 -3.04 26.66 -7.41
CA ALA A 264 -1.94 27.36 -6.78
C ALA A 264 -2.18 27.53 -5.27
N ARG A 265 -3.38 27.97 -4.87
CA ARG A 265 -3.76 28.10 -3.47
C ARG A 265 -3.66 26.77 -2.73
N THR A 266 -4.29 25.72 -3.27
CA THR A 266 -4.25 24.38 -2.66
C THR A 266 -2.83 23.83 -2.55
N LEU A 267 -1.96 24.09 -3.53
CA LEU A 267 -0.57 23.67 -3.47
C LEU A 267 0.22 24.49 -2.42
N CYS A 268 0.08 25.82 -2.40
CA CYS A 268 0.70 26.69 -1.40
C CYS A 268 0.33 26.30 0.03
N GLU A 269 -0.93 25.98 0.31
CA GLU A 269 -1.42 25.56 1.63
C GLU A 269 -0.74 24.30 2.18
N THR A 270 -0.06 23.52 1.33
CA THR A 270 0.67 22.31 1.76
C THR A 270 2.11 22.57 2.16
N TYR A 271 2.67 23.75 1.84
CA TYR A 271 4.06 24.10 2.15
C TYR A 271 4.20 24.83 3.48
N ALA A 272 5.41 24.77 4.06
CA ALA A 272 5.78 25.43 5.30
C ALA A 272 6.03 26.95 5.14
N GLY A 273 6.36 27.39 3.93
CA GLY A 273 6.68 28.78 3.61
C GLY A 273 5.46 29.66 3.33
N SER A 274 5.65 30.98 3.37
CA SER A 274 4.62 31.92 2.96
C SER A 274 4.27 31.70 1.48
N SER A 275 3.01 31.98 1.13
CA SER A 275 2.58 31.88 -0.28
C SER A 275 3.42 32.75 -1.20
N GLU A 276 3.98 33.87 -0.70
CA GLU A 276 4.84 34.79 -1.44
C GLU A 276 6.16 34.15 -1.88
N LEU A 277 6.73 33.25 -1.08
CA LEU A 277 7.98 32.56 -1.42
C LEU A 277 7.77 31.49 -2.50
N VAL A 278 6.64 30.78 -2.48
CA VAL A 278 6.39 29.64 -3.39
C VAL A 278 5.68 30.07 -4.69
N MET A 279 4.93 31.16 -4.66
CA MET A 279 4.12 31.61 -5.80
C MET A 279 4.94 31.94 -7.07
N PRO A 280 6.15 32.54 -7.00
CA PRO A 280 6.98 32.75 -8.18
C PRO A 280 7.28 31.45 -8.95
N GLU A 281 7.66 30.38 -8.24
CA GLU A 281 7.91 29.05 -8.81
C GLU A 281 6.65 28.46 -9.45
N ILE A 282 5.51 28.56 -8.75
CA ILE A 282 4.20 28.08 -9.23
C ILE A 282 3.78 28.82 -10.52
N LYS A 283 3.99 30.14 -10.59
CA LYS A 283 3.72 30.94 -11.79
C LYS A 283 4.68 30.59 -12.92
N ALA A 284 5.97 30.35 -12.62
CA ALA A 284 6.95 29.91 -13.60
C ALA A 284 6.56 28.55 -14.20
N TYR A 285 6.26 27.55 -13.36
CA TYR A 285 5.76 26.25 -13.79
C TYR A 285 4.54 26.35 -14.69
N ARG A 286 3.56 27.21 -14.39
CA ARG A 286 2.39 27.42 -15.26
C ARG A 286 2.79 27.83 -16.68
N ARG A 287 3.79 28.72 -16.83
CA ARG A 287 4.27 29.17 -18.15
C ARG A 287 4.94 28.02 -18.88
N TRP A 288 5.84 27.32 -18.22
CA TRP A 288 6.54 26.16 -18.77
C TRP A 288 5.61 25.02 -19.18
N ALA A 289 4.70 24.62 -18.29
CA ALA A 289 3.70 23.59 -18.57
C ALA A 289 2.79 23.95 -19.75
N LYS A 290 2.47 25.24 -19.95
CA LYS A 290 1.75 25.71 -21.16
C LYS A 290 2.59 25.57 -22.42
N ALA A 291 3.86 25.98 -22.39
CA ALA A 291 4.77 25.88 -23.54
C ALA A 291 4.96 24.42 -23.97
N ALA A 292 5.17 23.53 -23.00
CA ALA A 292 5.33 22.09 -23.16
C ALA A 292 4.01 21.33 -23.40
N LYS A 293 2.84 21.98 -23.27
CA LYS A 293 1.50 21.36 -23.32
C LYS A 293 1.34 20.18 -22.35
N THR A 294 1.89 20.33 -21.14
CA THR A 294 1.99 19.29 -20.11
C THR A 294 0.62 18.89 -19.55
N LYS A 295 0.35 17.59 -19.55
CA LYS A 295 -0.76 16.94 -18.85
C LYS A 295 -0.21 15.80 -18.02
N ILE A 296 -0.60 15.76 -16.76
CA ILE A 296 -0.16 14.75 -15.80
C ILE A 296 -1.39 14.13 -15.20
N LYS A 297 -1.37 12.81 -15.06
CA LYS A 297 -2.42 12.07 -14.37
C LYS A 297 -1.79 11.04 -13.45
N SER A 298 -2.19 11.05 -12.20
CA SER A 298 -1.87 10.01 -11.24
C SER A 298 -3.01 8.99 -11.19
N SER A 299 -2.66 7.70 -11.07
CA SER A 299 -3.63 6.64 -10.78
C SER A 299 -3.48 6.11 -9.36
N LYS A 300 -2.37 6.44 -8.68
CA LYS A 300 -2.06 5.96 -7.35
C LYS A 300 -1.08 6.91 -6.66
N ILE A 301 -1.40 7.30 -5.44
CA ILE A 301 -0.51 7.98 -4.50
C ILE A 301 -0.68 7.24 -3.18
N VAL A 302 0.42 6.80 -2.60
CA VAL A 302 0.45 6.09 -1.32
C VAL A 302 1.50 6.74 -0.45
N VAL A 303 1.06 7.23 0.70
CA VAL A 303 1.92 7.78 1.76
C VAL A 303 2.08 6.68 2.80
N GLU A 304 3.32 6.35 3.18
CA GLU A 304 3.60 5.16 3.98
C GLU A 304 4.43 5.49 5.23
N PRO A 305 3.85 5.39 6.45
CA PRO A 305 4.49 5.87 7.68
C PRO A 305 5.74 5.08 8.07
N SER A 306 5.89 3.83 7.59
CA SER A 306 7.15 3.09 7.81
C SER A 306 8.36 3.70 7.14
N GLY A 307 8.19 4.68 6.25
CA GLY A 307 9.28 5.33 5.54
C GLY A 307 9.72 6.67 6.11
N LEU A 308 9.25 7.09 7.29
CA LEU A 308 9.68 8.35 7.91
C LEU A 308 11.12 8.24 8.41
N TYR A 309 12.05 9.04 7.90
CA TYR A 309 13.44 9.09 8.37
C TYR A 309 13.92 10.52 8.58
N CYS A 310 15.07 10.68 9.22
CA CYS A 310 15.72 11.95 9.52
C CYS A 310 17.08 11.97 8.83
N SER A 311 17.34 12.97 7.97
CA SER A 311 18.62 13.11 7.26
C SER A 311 19.66 13.85 8.09
N ASP A 312 19.24 14.89 8.78
CA ASP A 312 20.04 15.65 9.75
C ASP A 312 19.15 16.11 10.92
N THR A 313 19.65 16.97 11.81
CA THR A 313 19.09 17.36 13.11
C THR A 313 17.61 17.79 13.07
N ALA A 314 17.09 18.28 11.93
CA ALA A 314 15.67 18.65 11.77
C ALA A 314 15.05 18.27 10.41
N ASP A 315 15.76 17.57 9.53
CA ASP A 315 15.30 17.31 8.17
C ASP A 315 14.64 15.94 8.06
N TYR A 316 13.31 15.94 8.14
CA TYR A 316 12.50 14.74 8.02
C TYR A 316 12.03 14.50 6.60
N TYR A 317 11.97 13.23 6.23
CA TYR A 317 11.53 12.78 4.92
C TYR A 317 10.54 11.64 5.06
N LEU A 318 9.44 11.70 4.32
CA LEU A 318 8.46 10.63 4.27
C LEU A 318 8.42 9.96 2.90
N ARG A 319 8.74 8.67 2.88
CA ARG A 319 8.72 7.87 1.66
C ARG A 319 7.30 7.64 1.14
N CYS A 320 7.08 8.03 -0.10
CA CYS A 320 5.82 7.90 -0.82
C CYS A 320 6.00 7.08 -2.09
N LEU A 321 4.94 6.38 -2.50
CA LEU A 321 4.85 5.78 -3.82
C LEU A 321 3.84 6.54 -4.67
N VAL A 322 4.23 6.88 -5.88
CA VAL A 322 3.35 7.48 -6.88
C VAL A 322 3.33 6.65 -8.16
N ARG A 323 2.17 6.59 -8.80
CA ARG A 323 2.01 6.09 -10.17
C ARG A 323 1.35 7.17 -11.01
N PHE A 324 2.06 7.66 -12.00
CA PHE A 324 1.62 8.77 -12.84
C PHE A 324 2.04 8.60 -14.29
N ARG A 325 1.44 9.39 -15.17
CA ARG A 325 1.74 9.47 -16.59
C ARG A 325 1.83 10.94 -16.98
N VAL A 326 2.89 11.30 -17.70
CA VAL A 326 3.08 12.64 -18.28
C VAL A 326 2.79 12.56 -19.78
N ASP A 327 2.07 13.54 -20.32
CA ASP A 327 1.86 13.79 -21.75
C ASP A 327 2.26 15.23 -22.04
N ALA A 328 3.36 15.41 -22.75
CA ALA A 328 3.92 16.71 -23.12
C ALA A 328 4.42 16.68 -24.58
N LYS A 329 4.76 17.83 -25.16
CA LYS A 329 5.39 17.93 -26.48
C LYS A 329 6.72 17.19 -26.53
N GLN A 330 7.55 17.38 -25.50
CA GLN A 330 8.86 16.77 -25.34
C GLN A 330 9.01 16.35 -23.87
N VAL A 331 9.65 15.20 -23.66
CA VAL A 331 10.12 14.79 -22.33
C VAL A 331 11.63 14.77 -22.40
N VAL A 332 12.26 15.58 -21.56
CA VAL A 332 13.71 15.77 -21.55
C VAL A 332 14.40 14.74 -20.65
N SER A 333 15.72 14.60 -20.83
CA SER A 333 16.54 13.76 -19.96
C SER A 333 16.45 14.21 -18.49
N ALA A 334 16.80 13.33 -17.55
CA ALA A 334 16.77 13.67 -16.13
C ALA A 334 17.79 14.73 -15.74
N ASP A 335 18.89 14.83 -16.49
CA ASP A 335 19.96 15.80 -16.22
C ASP A 335 19.65 17.20 -16.80
N SER A 336 18.46 17.39 -17.40
CA SER A 336 18.01 18.70 -17.86
C SER A 336 17.20 19.42 -16.79
N ASN A 337 17.47 20.73 -16.64
CA ASN A 337 16.63 21.66 -15.88
C ASN A 337 15.16 21.67 -16.36
N ASP A 338 14.87 21.19 -17.58
CA ASP A 338 13.51 21.19 -18.12
C ASP A 338 12.59 20.14 -17.48
N GLN A 339 13.07 19.25 -16.58
CA GLN A 339 12.14 18.40 -15.83
C GLN A 339 11.29 19.19 -14.83
N ASN A 340 11.79 20.32 -14.32
CA ASN A 340 11.03 21.31 -13.54
C ASN A 340 9.88 21.93 -14.36
N GLU A 341 9.99 21.91 -15.69
CA GLU A 341 8.95 22.39 -16.61
C GLU A 341 7.82 21.38 -16.79
N LEU A 342 8.10 20.10 -16.53
CA LEU A 342 7.17 18.99 -16.73
C LEU A 342 6.41 18.63 -15.45
N ILE A 343 7.03 18.74 -14.28
CA ILE A 343 6.38 18.51 -12.98
C ILE A 343 6.80 19.66 -12.06
N GLN A 344 5.84 20.20 -11.32
CA GLN A 344 6.14 21.32 -10.43
C GLN A 344 7.15 20.92 -9.34
N GLY A 345 8.26 21.65 -9.30
CA GLY A 345 9.30 21.58 -8.28
C GLY A 345 10.54 22.39 -8.65
N VAL A 346 11.48 22.55 -7.71
CA VAL A 346 12.75 23.28 -7.93
C VAL A 346 13.91 22.37 -8.32
N ASN A 347 13.82 21.09 -7.96
CA ASN A 347 14.78 20.04 -8.32
C ASN A 347 14.00 18.78 -8.67
N THR A 348 13.50 18.73 -9.90
CA THR A 348 12.73 17.60 -10.41
C THR A 348 13.67 16.67 -11.16
N TYR A 349 13.83 15.45 -10.65
CA TYR A 349 14.76 14.49 -11.22
C TYR A 349 14.17 13.08 -11.24
N ILE A 350 13.80 12.63 -12.44
CA ILE A 350 13.20 11.32 -12.70
C ILE A 350 13.92 10.63 -13.87
N PRO A 351 14.94 9.80 -13.56
CA PRO A 351 15.66 9.00 -14.54
C PRO A 351 14.74 8.14 -15.39
N GLY A 352 14.92 8.23 -16.71
CA GLY A 352 14.20 7.41 -17.66
C GLY A 352 12.69 7.72 -17.75
N LEU A 353 12.25 8.91 -17.36
CA LEU A 353 10.87 9.36 -17.57
C LEU A 353 10.53 9.29 -19.06
N LYS A 354 9.49 8.53 -19.42
CA LYS A 354 9.03 8.39 -20.80
C LYS A 354 7.70 9.11 -20.99
N ASN A 355 7.59 9.82 -22.11
CA ASN A 355 6.35 10.44 -22.51
C ASN A 355 5.24 9.40 -22.66
N ARG A 356 4.02 9.76 -22.25
CA ARG A 356 2.80 8.97 -22.38
C ARG A 356 2.86 7.56 -21.78
N THR A 357 3.79 7.30 -20.87
CA THR A 357 3.95 6.00 -20.21
C THR A 357 3.63 6.10 -18.72
N TRP A 358 3.07 5.05 -18.15
CA TRP A 358 2.85 4.98 -16.70
C TRP A 358 4.17 4.68 -15.98
N THR A 359 4.60 5.62 -15.14
CA THR A 359 5.77 5.51 -14.29
C THR A 359 5.33 5.15 -12.88
N ASN A 360 5.99 4.17 -12.25
CA ASN A 360 5.88 3.95 -10.80
C ASN A 360 7.17 4.48 -10.19
N LEU A 361 7.04 5.36 -9.20
CA LEU A 361 8.16 6.05 -8.60
C LEU A 361 8.02 6.02 -7.09
N VAL A 362 9.12 5.77 -6.40
CA VAL A 362 9.24 6.00 -4.96
C VAL A 362 9.97 7.33 -4.80
N ILE A 363 9.42 8.22 -4.00
CA ILE A 363 9.93 9.56 -3.73
C ILE A 363 9.99 9.76 -2.23
N ASP A 364 10.97 10.52 -1.76
CA ASP A 364 11.05 10.94 -0.37
C ASP A 364 10.59 12.42 -0.31
N VAL A 365 9.48 12.66 0.39
CA VAL A 365 8.90 14.00 0.49
C VAL A 365 9.45 14.68 1.75
N PRO A 366 10.14 15.82 1.62
CA PRO A 366 10.67 16.52 2.79
C PRO A 366 9.51 17.16 3.56
N VAL A 367 9.49 16.95 4.88
CA VAL A 367 8.45 17.42 5.80
C VAL A 367 9.08 18.15 6.98
N CYS A 368 8.38 19.16 7.48
CA CYS A 368 8.79 19.87 8.70
C CYS A 368 7.59 20.21 9.58
N PHE A 369 7.91 20.67 10.77
CA PHE A 369 6.96 21.10 11.79
C PHE A 369 7.04 22.61 11.93
N LEU A 370 5.88 23.26 11.84
CA LEU A 370 5.77 24.66 12.22
C LEU A 370 5.73 24.79 13.74
N THR A 371 6.05 25.96 14.26
CA THR A 371 5.91 26.29 15.69
C THR A 371 4.48 26.13 16.21
N SER A 372 3.49 26.16 15.32
CA SER A 372 2.08 25.86 15.58
C SER A 372 1.78 24.37 15.82
N GLY A 373 2.76 23.48 15.63
CA GLY A 373 2.57 22.02 15.64
C GLY A 373 1.98 21.48 14.33
N GLU A 374 1.76 22.32 13.32
CA GLU A 374 1.27 21.86 12.02
C GLU A 374 2.42 21.26 11.19
N MET A 375 2.22 20.06 10.64
CA MET A 375 3.12 19.48 9.66
C MET A 375 2.86 20.02 8.26
N LYS A 376 3.93 20.42 7.58
CA LYS A 376 3.92 20.88 6.19
C LYS A 376 5.01 20.20 5.37
N VAL A 377 4.88 20.28 4.04
CA VAL A 377 5.98 19.96 3.12
C VAL A 377 7.01 21.10 3.18
N SER A 378 8.27 20.79 3.46
CA SER A 378 9.32 21.80 3.67
C SER A 378 10.00 22.26 2.39
N GLY A 379 9.88 21.51 1.29
CA GLY A 379 10.57 21.82 0.03
C GLY A 379 9.76 21.46 -1.23
N SER A 380 10.00 22.21 -2.31
CA SER A 380 9.39 21.97 -3.61
C SER A 380 10.18 20.97 -4.47
N SER A 381 11.29 20.39 -3.99
CA SER A 381 11.99 19.29 -4.68
C SER A 381 11.05 18.12 -5.02
N PHE A 382 11.29 17.48 -6.17
CA PHE A 382 10.54 16.31 -6.63
C PHE A 382 11.50 15.28 -7.22
N VAL A 383 12.22 14.59 -6.35
CA VAL A 383 13.33 13.70 -6.72
C VAL A 383 12.94 12.25 -6.49
N LYS A 384 13.38 11.37 -7.38
CA LYS A 384 13.35 9.93 -7.14
C LYS A 384 14.13 9.61 -5.86
N ALA A 385 13.56 8.85 -4.94
CA ALA A 385 14.25 8.47 -3.71
C ALA A 385 15.61 7.81 -4.02
N GLY A 386 16.62 8.15 -3.21
CA GLY A 386 17.98 7.62 -3.31
C GLY A 386 18.82 8.16 -4.47
N TYR A 387 18.45 9.31 -5.04
CA TYR A 387 19.26 10.07 -6.00
C TYR A 387 19.85 11.30 -5.36
#